data_AF-N1U2C3-F1
#
_entry.id   AF-N1U2C3-F1
#
_cell.length_a   1.000
_cell.length_b   1.000
_cell.length_c   1.000
_cell.angle_alpha   90.00
_cell.angle_beta   90.00
_cell.angle_gamma   90.00
#
_symmetry.space_group_name_H-M   'P 1'
#
loop_
_entity.id
_entity.type
_entity.pdbx_description
1 polymer ?
#
loop_
_entity_poly.entity_id
_entity_poly.type
_entity_poly.pdbx_seq_one_letter_code
_entity_poly.pdbx_strand_id
1 'polypeptide(L)'
;MLTKNNNDFTYLFSFFCQLKTEQELQYFDLTKALQNPSKVRVLDLTGQKLTTLPKEIGQLQNLQRLDLHYNRLKTLPKEIGFLKN
;
A
#
# COMPACT_ATOMS: atom_id res chain seq x y z
N MET A 1 -5.07 32.50 -26.00
CA MET A 1 -3.89 31.78 -26.53
C MET A 1 -3.01 31.36 -25.36
N LEU A 2 -2.81 30.04 -25.24
CA LEU A 2 -1.71 29.32 -24.55
C LEU A 2 -1.39 29.64 -23.07
N THR A 3 -1.68 28.67 -22.18
CA THR A 3 -0.83 28.35 -21.03
C THR A 3 -0.49 26.86 -21.05
N LYS A 4 0.79 26.59 -20.83
CA LYS A 4 1.41 25.26 -20.69
C LYS A 4 0.79 24.51 -19.52
N ASN A 5 0.63 23.19 -19.61
CA ASN A 5 1.01 22.38 -18.46
C ASN A 5 1.39 20.96 -18.83
N ASN A 6 2.45 20.50 -18.18
CA ASN A 6 3.11 19.23 -18.37
C ASN A 6 2.20 18.09 -17.92
N ASN A 7 1.92 17.15 -18.83
CA ASN A 7 1.24 15.90 -18.51
C ASN A 7 2.24 14.94 -17.85
N ASP A 8 2.44 15.16 -16.55
CA ASP A 8 3.14 14.29 -15.63
C ASP A 8 2.39 12.94 -15.53
N PHE A 9 3.11 11.84 -15.30
CA PHE A 9 2.73 10.41 -15.44
C PHE A 9 1.55 9.90 -14.56
N THR A 10 0.67 10.79 -14.11
CA THR A 10 -0.58 10.57 -13.38
C THR A 10 -1.59 9.64 -14.09
N TYR A 11 -1.36 9.28 -15.34
CA TYR A 11 -2.24 8.40 -16.14
C TYR A 11 -2.15 6.90 -15.82
N LEU A 12 -1.22 6.44 -14.98
CA LEU A 12 -1.13 5.01 -14.64
C LEU A 12 -2.02 4.59 -13.46
N PHE A 13 -2.60 5.54 -12.73
CA PHE A 13 -3.52 5.26 -11.63
C PHE A 13 -4.92 4.82 -12.11
N SER A 14 -5.28 5.03 -13.39
CA SER A 14 -6.68 4.96 -13.84
C SER A 14 -7.12 3.64 -14.53
N PHE A 15 -6.28 2.60 -14.61
CA PHE A 15 -6.69 1.35 -15.29
C PHE A 15 -6.90 0.14 -14.37
N PHE A 16 -6.27 0.10 -13.20
CA PHE A 16 -6.52 -0.99 -12.23
C PHE A 16 -7.81 -0.83 -11.41
N CYS A 17 -8.38 0.38 -11.34
CA CYS A 17 -9.64 0.63 -10.62
C CYS A 17 -10.90 0.04 -11.30
N GLN A 18 -10.82 -0.48 -12.52
CA GLN A 18 -12.02 -0.80 -13.30
C GLN A 18 -12.69 -2.15 -12.95
N LEU A 19 -12.09 -3.08 -12.18
CA LEU A 19 -12.72 -4.40 -11.98
C LEU A 19 -12.63 -4.95 -10.53
N LYS A 20 -13.82 -5.01 -9.92
CA LYS A 20 -14.26 -5.79 -8.73
C LYS A 20 -13.79 -5.31 -7.34
N THR A 21 -14.55 -5.33 -6.26
CA THR A 21 -15.99 -5.45 -5.88
C THR A 21 -15.99 -5.25 -4.34
N GLU A 22 -17.02 -4.61 -3.77
CA GLU A 22 -17.37 -4.62 -2.32
C GLU A 22 -16.29 -4.19 -1.29
N GLN A 23 -16.26 -2.89 -0.96
CA GLN A 23 -15.77 -2.30 0.32
C GLN A 23 -14.50 -2.90 0.97
N GLU A 24 -13.47 -3.27 0.20
CA GLU A 24 -12.16 -3.51 0.79
C GLU A 24 -11.53 -2.17 1.15
N LEU A 25 -11.33 -1.90 2.44
CA LEU A 25 -10.68 -0.69 2.89
C LEU A 25 -9.21 -0.73 2.47
N GLN A 26 -8.93 0.00 1.39
CA GLN A 26 -7.60 0.16 0.82
C GLN A 26 -6.86 1.28 1.55
N TYR A 27 -5.69 0.95 2.08
CA TYR A 27 -4.81 1.89 2.76
C TYR A 27 -3.59 2.16 1.90
N PHE A 28 -3.20 3.44 1.84
CA PHE A 28 -1.98 3.89 1.15
C PHE A 28 -0.95 4.47 2.11
N ASP A 29 -1.20 4.35 3.42
CA ASP A 29 -0.37 4.93 4.47
C ASP A 29 -0.29 3.92 5.60
N LEU A 30 0.94 3.50 5.91
CA LEU A 30 1.19 2.50 6.93
C LEU A 30 0.74 2.98 8.32
N THR A 31 0.91 4.25 8.63
CA THR A 31 0.50 4.83 9.92
C THR A 31 -1.02 4.74 10.07
N LYS A 32 -1.77 5.09 9.01
CA LYS A 32 -3.24 4.97 9.02
C LYS A 32 -3.72 3.54 9.10
N ALA A 33 -3.02 2.62 8.42
CA ALA A 33 -3.32 1.19 8.49
C ALA A 33 -3.18 0.66 9.91
N LEU A 34 -2.11 1.04 10.61
CA LEU A 34 -1.82 0.63 11.98
C LEU A 34 -2.77 1.24 13.03
N GLN A 35 -3.51 2.30 12.71
CA GLN A 35 -4.56 2.82 13.60
C GLN A 35 -5.77 1.88 13.66
N ASN A 36 -6.03 1.09 12.61
CA ASN A 36 -7.18 0.20 12.52
C ASN A 36 -6.79 -1.15 11.90
N PRO A 37 -5.87 -1.91 12.51
CA PRO A 37 -5.23 -3.07 11.88
C PRO A 37 -6.21 -4.20 11.53
N SER A 38 -7.32 -4.30 12.26
CA SER A 38 -8.40 -5.27 11.99
C SER A 38 -9.26 -4.94 10.77
N LYS A 39 -9.17 -3.71 10.22
CA LYS A 39 -9.96 -3.27 9.06
C LYS A 39 -9.18 -3.28 7.76
N VAL A 40 -7.85 -3.43 7.82
CA VAL A 40 -6.98 -3.36 6.65
C VAL A 40 -7.04 -4.68 5.89
N ARG A 41 -7.52 -4.63 4.64
CA ARG A 41 -7.50 -5.77 3.71
C ARG A 41 -6.47 -5.58 2.61
N VAL A 42 -6.36 -4.36 2.11
CA VAL A 42 -5.39 -3.99 1.08
C VAL A 42 -4.52 -2.86 1.60
N LEU A 43 -3.20 -3.04 1.58
CA LEU A 43 -2.22 -2.02 1.92
C LEU A 43 -1.25 -1.85 0.75
N ASP A 44 -1.30 -0.69 0.10
CA ASP A 44 -0.43 -0.32 -1.00
C ASP A 44 0.56 0.76 -0.56
N LEU A 45 1.82 0.39 -0.41
CA LEU A 45 2.91 1.29 -0.04
C LEU A 45 3.88 1.52 -1.22
N THR A 46 3.40 1.35 -2.45
CA THR A 46 4.23 1.46 -3.64
C THR A 46 4.91 2.81 -3.74
N GLY A 47 6.21 2.82 -4.03
CA GLY A 47 6.95 4.06 -4.33
C GLY A 47 7.27 4.96 -3.12
N GLN A 48 7.06 4.50 -1.89
CA GLN A 48 7.20 5.33 -0.67
C GLN A 48 8.65 5.50 -0.17
N LYS A 49 9.65 5.02 -0.93
CA LYS A 49 11.08 5.07 -0.57
C LYS A 49 11.39 4.43 0.80
N LEU A 50 10.55 3.50 1.26
CA LEU A 50 10.72 2.81 2.53
C LEU A 50 12.03 2.01 2.52
N THR A 51 12.82 2.15 3.58
CA THR A 51 14.07 1.40 3.79
C THR A 51 13.90 0.22 4.72
N THR A 52 12.89 0.29 5.60
CA THR A 52 12.48 -0.76 6.54
C THR A 52 10.96 -0.75 6.69
N LEU A 53 10.40 -1.83 7.27
CA LEU A 53 9.03 -1.86 7.78
C LEU A 53 9.07 -2.03 9.31
N PRO A 54 8.14 -1.40 10.04
CA PRO A 54 7.97 -1.60 11.47
C PRO A 54 7.51 -3.04 11.77
N LYS A 55 7.89 -3.57 12.94
CA LYS A 55 7.46 -4.90 13.41
C LYS A 55 5.94 -5.01 13.56
N GLU A 56 5.28 -3.87 13.78
CA GLU A 56 3.84 -3.71 13.91
C GLU A 56 3.09 -4.11 12.62
N ILE A 57 3.76 -4.25 11.47
CA ILE A 57 3.15 -4.81 10.25
C ILE A 57 2.51 -6.18 10.50
N GLY A 58 3.08 -6.98 11.42
CA GLY A 58 2.52 -8.27 11.81
C GLY A 58 1.17 -8.19 12.53
N GLN A 59 0.70 -7.00 12.92
CA GLN A 59 -0.63 -6.80 13.51
C GLN A 59 -1.76 -6.78 12.48
N LEU A 60 -1.45 -6.63 11.18
CA LEU A 60 -2.43 -6.58 10.09
C LEU A 60 -2.97 -7.98 9.75
N GLN A 61 -3.65 -8.60 10.72
CA GLN A 61 -4.08 -10.00 10.66
C GLN A 61 -5.15 -10.30 9.59
N ASN A 62 -5.81 -9.27 9.07
CA ASN A 62 -6.83 -9.39 8.02
C ASN A 62 -6.32 -8.92 6.64
N LEU A 63 -5.01 -8.66 6.53
CA LEU A 63 -4.40 -8.18 5.29
C LEU A 63 -4.38 -9.29 4.25
N GLN A 64 -5.06 -9.06 3.14
CA GLN A 64 -5.15 -9.98 2.00
C GLN A 64 -4.17 -9.60 0.89
N ARG A 65 -3.84 -8.30 0.79
CA ARG A 65 -2.89 -7.80 -0.20
C ARG A 65 -1.98 -6.73 0.40
N LEU A 66 -0.67 -6.97 0.27
CA LEU A 66 0.37 -6.01 0.61
C LEU A 66 1.21 -5.70 -0.63
N ASP A 67 1.19 -4.45 -1.08
CA ASP A 67 2.03 -3.97 -2.18
C ASP A 67 3.18 -3.12 -1.65
N LEU A 68 4.41 -3.49 -1.98
CA LEU A 68 5.65 -2.83 -1.54
C LEU A 68 6.55 -2.45 -2.72
N HIS A 69 6.06 -2.52 -3.96
CA HIS A 69 6.88 -2.25 -5.15
C HIS A 69 7.50 -0.83 -5.11
N TYR A 70 8.61 -0.65 -5.83
CA TYR A 70 9.30 0.65 -5.93
C TYR A 70 9.73 1.28 -4.59
N ASN A 71 9.96 0.46 -3.55
CA ASN A 71 10.60 0.88 -2.31
C ASN A 71 12.11 0.56 -2.31
N ARG A 72 12.79 0.89 -1.21
CA ARG A 72 14.24 0.67 -1.01
C ARG A 72 14.49 -0.31 0.15
N LEU A 73 13.56 -1.23 0.36
CA LEU A 73 13.61 -2.23 1.44
C LEU A 73 14.79 -3.16 1.19
N LYS A 74 15.75 -3.19 2.14
CA LYS A 74 16.86 -4.15 2.10
C LYS A 74 16.52 -5.45 2.84
N THR A 75 15.65 -5.34 3.83
CA THR A 75 15.23 -6.43 4.72
C THR A 75 13.76 -6.26 5.04
N LEU A 76 13.07 -7.39 5.25
CA LEU A 76 11.73 -7.41 5.83
C LEU A 76 11.82 -7.80 7.31
N PRO A 77 11.00 -7.22 8.19
CA PRO A 77 10.90 -7.68 9.58
C PRO A 77 10.37 -9.12 9.61
N LYS A 78 10.85 -9.93 10.56
CA LYS A 78 10.40 -11.33 10.72
C LYS A 78 8.90 -11.43 10.97
N GLU A 79 8.31 -10.37 11.55
CA GLU A 79 6.89 -10.22 11.83
C GLU A 79 6.01 -10.22 10.57
N ILE A 80 6.60 -10.07 9.37
CA ILE A 80 5.88 -10.29 8.12
C ILE A 80 5.32 -11.72 8.03
N GLY A 81 5.99 -12.69 8.66
CA GLY A 81 5.52 -14.08 8.75
C GLY A 81 4.33 -14.27 9.70
N PHE A 82 3.91 -13.22 10.42
CA PHE A 82 2.69 -13.25 11.24
C PHE A 82 1.44 -12.81 10.46
N LEU A 83 1.59 -12.31 9.24
CA LEU A 83 0.47 -12.07 8.34
C LEU A 83 -0.19 -13.40 7.98
N LYS A 84 -1.53 -13.40 7.92
CA LYS A 84 -2.32 -14.56 7.53
C LYS A 84 -2.66 -14.45 6.04
N ASN A 85 -2.58 -15.56 5.32
CA ASN A 85 -3.07 -15.69 3.95
C ASN A 85 -4.59 -15.92 3.94
#